data_AF-A0A838D035-F1
#
_entry.id   AF-A0A838D035-F1
#
_cell.length_a   1.000
_cell.length_b   1.000
_cell.length_c   1.000
_cell.angle_alpha   90.00
_cell.angle_beta   90.00
_cell.angle_gamma   90.00
#
_symmetry.space_group_name_H-M   'P 1'
#
loop_
_entity.id
_entity.type
_entity.pdbx_description
1 polymer ?
#
loop_
_entity_poly.entity_id
_entity_poly.type
_entity_poly.pdbx_seq_one_letter_code
_entity_poly.pdbx_strand_id
1 'polypeptide(L)'
;TAYPNLKEVVWVQEEPRNMGARAHMFPRLMQILPEHLAFGYIGRPERASPGEGYPAAHVTEQSRIIRTALDLSMPVSLYPRKMPGER
;
A
#
# COMPACT_ATOMS: atom_id res chain seq x y z
N THR A 1 7.11 -5.48 24.89
CA THR A 1 6.53 -5.17 23.56
C THR A 1 7.61 -5.39 22.50
N ALA A 2 7.29 -6.04 21.37
CA ALA A 2 8.29 -6.49 20.40
C ALA A 2 8.88 -5.36 19.53
N TYR A 3 8.15 -4.27 19.30
CA TYR A 3 8.59 -3.12 18.49
C TYR A 3 8.43 -1.81 19.28
N PRO A 4 9.32 -1.53 20.26
CA PRO A 4 9.17 -0.39 21.17
C PRO A 4 9.38 0.97 20.50
N ASN A 5 10.08 1.01 19.36
CA ASN A 5 10.39 2.23 18.62
C ASN A 5 9.56 2.36 17.34
N LEU A 6 8.47 1.61 17.21
CA LEU A 6 7.58 1.65 16.04
C LEU A 6 6.97 3.05 15.93
N LYS A 7 7.05 3.65 14.75
CA LYS A 7 6.46 4.96 14.44
C LYS A 7 5.42 4.90 13.33
N GLU A 8 5.55 3.92 12.45
CA GLU A 8 4.83 3.85 11.18
C GLU A 8 4.46 2.40 10.89
N VAL A 9 3.25 2.19 10.36
CA VAL A 9 2.75 0.91 9.88
C VAL A 9 2.22 1.11 8.47
N VAL A 10 2.61 0.23 7.55
CA VAL A 10 2.17 0.30 6.15
C VAL A 10 1.52 -1.01 5.76
N TRP A 11 0.31 -0.94 5.20
CA TRP A 11 -0.34 -2.09 4.57
C TRP A 11 0.18 -2.23 3.13
N VAL A 12 0.82 -3.36 2.83
CA VAL A 12 1.36 -3.66 1.50
C VAL A 12 0.53 -4.76 0.85
N GLN A 13 0.08 -4.57 -0.39
CA GLN A 13 -0.60 -5.62 -1.16
C GLN A 13 -0.38 -5.47 -2.67
N GLU A 14 -0.53 -6.56 -3.42
CA GLU A 14 -0.40 -6.55 -4.87
C GLU A 14 -1.68 -6.12 -5.58
N GLU A 15 -2.85 -6.35 -4.98
CA GLU A 15 -4.15 -6.02 -5.58
C GLU A 15 -4.45 -4.51 -5.57
N PRO A 16 -5.33 -4.03 -6.47
CA PRO A 16 -5.91 -2.69 -6.39
C PRO A 16 -6.42 -2.35 -4.99
N ARG A 17 -6.30 -1.10 -4.57
CA ARG A 17 -6.70 -0.62 -3.23
C ARG A 17 -8.15 -0.93 -2.83
N ASN A 18 -9.05 -0.96 -3.82
CA ASN A 18 -10.46 -1.33 -3.67
C ASN A 18 -10.71 -2.85 -3.73
N MET A 19 -9.67 -3.65 -3.86
CA MET A 19 -9.67 -5.12 -3.93
C MET A 19 -8.78 -5.73 -2.84
N GLY A 20 -8.80 -7.06 -2.76
CA GLY A 20 -8.01 -7.83 -1.80
C GLY A 20 -8.51 -7.67 -0.36
N ALA A 21 -7.65 -8.01 0.60
CA ALA A 21 -8.01 -8.06 2.01
C ALA A 21 -8.11 -6.68 2.68
N ARG A 22 -7.59 -5.60 2.06
CA ARG A 22 -7.53 -4.27 2.67
C ARG A 22 -8.90 -3.78 3.13
N ALA A 23 -9.93 -3.88 2.30
CA ALA A 23 -11.27 -3.38 2.65
C ALA A 23 -11.82 -4.06 3.92
N HIS A 24 -11.47 -5.33 4.13
CA HIS A 24 -11.86 -6.08 5.33
C HIS A 24 -10.97 -5.77 6.53
N MET A 25 -9.65 -5.69 6.34
CA MET A 25 -8.68 -5.56 7.42
C MET A 25 -8.49 -4.13 7.92
N PHE A 26 -8.61 -3.13 7.05
CA PHE A 26 -8.44 -1.72 7.39
C PHE A 26 -9.27 -1.29 8.63
N PRO A 27 -10.59 -1.50 8.70
CA PRO A 27 -11.36 -1.09 9.88
C PRO A 27 -10.93 -1.82 11.16
N ARG A 28 -10.46 -3.07 11.06
CA ARG A 28 -9.98 -3.86 12.22
C ARG A 28 -8.63 -3.35 12.70
N LEU A 29 -7.73 -3.00 11.77
CA LEU A 29 -6.43 -2.42 12.09
C LEU A 29 -6.58 -1.06 12.77
N MET A 30 -7.50 -0.22 12.30
CA MET A 30 -7.76 1.10 12.91
C MET A 30 -8.32 1.00 14.34
N GLN A 31 -8.87 -0.14 14.74
CA GLN A 31 -9.33 -0.38 16.12
C GLN A 31 -8.21 -0.82 17.07
N ILE A 32 -7.12 -1.38 16.56
CA ILE A 32 -6.05 -1.98 17.38
C ILE A 32 -4.72 -1.22 17.31
N LEU A 33 -4.51 -0.42 16.26
CA LEU A 33 -3.30 0.37 16.12
C LEU A 33 -3.36 1.59 17.06
N PRO A 34 -2.31 1.85 17.85
CA PRO A 34 -2.20 3.06 18.64
C PRO A 34 -2.33 4.33 17.78
N GLU A 35 -3.05 5.34 18.27
CA GLU A 35 -3.32 6.59 17.54
C GLU A 35 -2.04 7.37 17.16
N HIS A 36 -0.94 7.18 17.89
CA HIS A 36 0.33 7.85 17.62
C HIS A 36 1.11 7.24 16.44
N LEU A 37 0.73 6.05 15.97
CA LEU A 37 1.38 5.42 14.82
C LEU A 37 0.78 5.98 13.53
N ALA A 38 1.64 6.45 12.62
CA ALA A 38 1.20 6.76 11.28
C ALA A 38 0.86 5.47 10.51
N PHE A 39 -0.22 5.50 9.74
CA PHE A 39 -0.67 4.36 8.94
C PHE A 39 -0.68 4.71 7.44
N GLY A 40 -0.14 3.81 6.62
CA GLY A 40 -0.07 3.99 5.17
C GLY A 40 -0.49 2.78 4.35
N TYR A 41 -0.45 2.97 3.03
CA TYR A 41 -0.80 1.98 2.05
C TYR A 41 0.18 2.00 0.87
N ILE A 42 0.67 0.81 0.50
CA ILE A 42 1.46 0.59 -0.71
C ILE A 42 0.81 -0.55 -1.47
N GLY A 43 0.41 -0.29 -2.70
CA GLY A 43 -0.22 -1.26 -3.57
C GLY A 43 -0.71 -0.56 -4.82
N ARG A 44 -1.50 -1.26 -5.63
CA ARG A 44 -2.03 -0.71 -6.88
C ARG A 44 -3.08 0.36 -6.61
N PRO A 45 -3.19 1.38 -7.48
CA PRO A 45 -4.34 2.28 -7.46
C PRO A 45 -5.65 1.51 -7.66
N GLU A 46 -6.77 2.16 -7.34
CA GLU A 46 -8.10 1.57 -7.54
C GLU A 46 -8.33 1.24 -9.01
N ARG A 47 -8.89 0.06 -9.28
CA ARG A 47 -9.20 -0.40 -10.65
C ARG A 47 -10.56 -1.05 -10.70
N ALA A 48 -11.18 -1.01 -11.88
CA ALA A 48 -12.43 -1.73 -12.15
C ALA A 48 -12.19 -3.22 -12.43
N SER A 49 -11.02 -3.60 -12.95
CA SER A 49 -10.62 -4.98 -13.22
C SER A 49 -9.41 -5.41 -12.37
N PRO A 50 -9.28 -6.71 -12.02
CA PRO A 50 -8.18 -7.20 -11.17
C PRO A 50 -6.81 -7.15 -11.83
N GLY A 51 -6.76 -7.32 -13.16
CA GLY A 51 -5.52 -7.38 -13.93
C GLY A 51 -5.28 -6.14 -14.78
N GLU A 52 -4.00 -5.88 -15.08
CA GLU A 52 -3.61 -5.01 -16.19
C GLU A 52 -3.61 -5.88 -17.45
N GLY A 53 -4.09 -5.38 -18.59
CA GLY A 53 -4.12 -6.22 -19.80
C GLY A 53 -2.75 -6.66 -20.33
N TYR A 54 -1.63 -6.25 -19.71
CA TYR A 54 -0.28 -6.37 -20.26
C TYR A 54 0.75 -6.86 -19.20
N PRO A 55 1.48 -7.98 -19.45
CA PRO A 55 2.49 -8.51 -18.52
C PRO A 55 3.60 -7.54 -18.13
N ALA A 56 4.04 -6.67 -19.04
CA ALA A 56 5.07 -5.67 -18.76
C ALA A 56 4.61 -4.64 -17.71
N ALA A 57 3.34 -4.23 -17.76
CA ALA A 57 2.75 -3.33 -16.78
C ALA A 57 2.66 -4.01 -15.41
N HIS A 58 2.30 -5.29 -15.37
CA HIS A 58 2.32 -6.08 -14.13
C HIS A 58 3.70 -6.11 -13.47
N VAL A 59 4.76 -6.43 -14.22
CA VAL A 59 6.14 -6.50 -13.67
C VAL A 59 6.61 -5.13 -13.17
N THR A 60 6.29 -4.07 -13.91
CA THR A 60 6.61 -2.70 -13.54
C THR A 60 5.95 -2.33 -12.21
N GLU A 61 4.67 -2.67 -12.06
CA GLU A 61 3.90 -2.34 -10.87
C GLU A 61 4.34 -3.16 -9.65
N GLN A 62 4.66 -4.44 -9.81
CA GLN A 62 5.26 -5.23 -8.73
C GLN A 62 6.60 -4.66 -8.28
N SER A 63 7.44 -4.28 -9.23
CA SER A 63 8.74 -3.66 -8.94
C SER A 63 8.57 -2.34 -8.18
N ARG A 64 7.55 -1.55 -8.53
CA ARG A 64 7.21 -0.30 -7.81
C ARG A 64 6.79 -0.59 -6.37
N ILE A 65 5.87 -1.53 -6.15
CA ILE A 65 5.36 -1.90 -4.82
C ILE A 65 6.52 -2.30 -3.90
N ILE A 66 7.40 -3.20 -4.35
CA ILE A 66 8.55 -3.68 -3.58
C ILE A 66 9.51 -2.52 -3.26
N ARG A 67 9.87 -1.72 -4.27
CA ARG A 67 10.79 -0.58 -4.07
C ARG A 67 10.23 0.44 -3.09
N THR A 68 8.95 0.79 -3.20
CA THR A 68 8.31 1.74 -2.28
C THR A 68 8.19 1.16 -0.87
N ALA A 69 7.91 -0.14 -0.72
CA ALA A 69 7.77 -0.77 0.60
C ALA A 69 9.08 -0.83 1.41
N LEU A 70 10.22 -0.79 0.72
CA LEU A 70 11.55 -0.86 1.34
C LEU A 70 12.26 0.50 1.40
N ASP A 71 11.68 1.56 0.85
CA ASP A 71 12.24 2.91 0.86
C ASP A 71 11.78 3.69 2.09
N LEU A 72 12.61 3.68 3.15
CA LEU A 72 12.36 4.37 4.41
C LEU A 72 12.47 5.90 4.33
N SER A 73 12.92 6.46 3.20
CA SER A 73 13.00 7.91 3.01
C SER A 73 11.67 8.53 2.56
N MET A 74 10.71 7.69 2.16
CA MET A 74 9.42 8.14 1.66
C MET A 74 8.42 8.38 2.80
N PRO A 75 7.67 9.49 2.78
CA PRO A 75 6.62 9.70 3.75
C PRO A 75 5.46 8.72 3.54
N VAL A 76 4.89 8.27 4.66
CA VAL A 76 3.69 7.43 4.69
C VAL A 76 2.50 8.14 4.04
N SER A 77 1.77 7.43 3.17
CA SER A 77 0.56 7.94 2.51
C SER A 77 -0.55 6.88 2.53
N LEU A 78 -1.80 7.31 2.65
CA LEU A 78 -2.99 6.45 2.54
C LEU A 78 -3.33 6.05 1.10
N TYR A 79 -2.69 6.68 0.12
CA TYR A 79 -2.93 6.51 -1.30
C TYR A 79 -1.63 6.16 -2.04
N PRO A 80 -1.67 5.26 -3.03
CA PRO A 80 -0.51 4.97 -3.85
C PRO A 80 0.02 6.23 -4.50
N ARG A 81 1.35 6.33 -4.62
CA ARG A 81 1.95 7.30 -5.52
C ARG A 81 1.49 6.98 -6.94
N LYS A 82 0.84 7.94 -7.59
CA LYS A 82 0.63 7.90 -9.03
C LYS A 82 1.97 8.16 -9.71
N MET A 83 2.35 7.32 -10.68
CA MET A 83 3.48 7.63 -11.55
C MET A 83 3.11 8.84 -12.44
N PRO A 84 4.08 9.69 -12.82
CA PRO A 84 3.83 10.74 -13.81
C PRO A 84 3.24 10.12 -15.09
N GLY A 85 2.01 10.52 -15.46
CA GLY A 85 1.29 10.00 -16.63
C GLY A 85 0.12 9.05 -16.32
N GLU A 86 -0.05 8.59 -15.08
CA GLU A 86 -1.25 7.86 -14.66
C GLU A 86 -2.37 8.86 -14.30
N ARG A 87 -3.54 8.74 -14.96
CA ARG A 87 -4.74 9.52 -14.62
C ARG A 87 -5.37 9.02 -13.33
#